data_AF-A0A7X6SK57-F1
#
_entry.id   AF-A0A7X6SK57-F1
#
_cell.length_a   1.000
_cell.length_b   1.000
_cell.length_c   1.000
_cell.angle_alpha   90.00
_cell.angle_beta   90.00
_cell.angle_gamma   90.00
#
_symmetry.space_group_name_H-M   'P 1'
#
loop_
_entity.id
_entity.type
_entity.pdbx_description
1 polymer ?
#
loop_
_entity_poly.entity_id
_entity_poly.type
_entity_poly.pdbx_seq_one_letter_code
_entity_poly.pdbx_strand_id
1 'polypeptide(L)'
;YELADGSKGVIQALGNSFGSLDRPPYIQLEGDDRSGANVHGENMHVNLARPEQFRRILVFAMIYQGAPNWAAVDGVVTLFPTSGPQIEVRLDSAENNARICAVALIESDGRTVSVQREVKYVTGSQVELDKLYGWGMQWKAGRK
;
A
#
# COMPACT_ATOMS: atom_id res chain seq x y z
N TYR A 1 -4.13 -6.38 2.14
CA TYR A 1 -4.19 -6.77 3.56
C TYR A 1 -4.54 -8.24 3.68
N GLU A 2 -4.19 -8.86 4.80
CA GLU A 2 -4.67 -10.17 5.25
C GLU A 2 -5.06 -10.05 6.73
N LEU A 3 -6.32 -10.38 7.04
CA LEU A 3 -6.85 -10.37 8.40
C LEU A 3 -6.59 -11.73 9.08
N ALA A 4 -6.73 -11.76 10.41
CA ALA A 4 -6.49 -12.95 11.22
C ALA A 4 -7.47 -14.10 10.91
N ASP A 5 -8.67 -13.79 10.39
CA ASP A 5 -9.65 -14.78 9.91
C ASP A 5 -9.32 -15.37 8.53
N GLY A 6 -8.23 -14.93 7.90
CA GLY A 6 -7.79 -15.36 6.58
C GLY A 6 -8.36 -14.54 5.42
N SER A 7 -9.27 -13.59 5.69
CA SER A 7 -9.82 -12.66 4.70
C SER A 7 -8.72 -11.79 4.11
N LYS A 8 -8.69 -11.67 2.78
CA LYS A 8 -7.70 -10.89 2.04
C LYS A 8 -8.40 -9.91 1.11
N GLY A 9 -7.71 -8.80 0.83
CA GLY A 9 -8.20 -7.83 -0.12
C GLY A 9 -7.23 -6.67 -0.32
N VAL A 10 -7.68 -5.71 -1.12
CA VAL A 10 -6.94 -4.49 -1.45
C VAL A 10 -7.82 -3.27 -1.22
N ILE A 11 -7.24 -2.26 -0.56
CA ILE A 11 -7.78 -0.90 -0.51
C ILE A 11 -7.04 -0.12 -1.59
N GLN A 12 -7.77 0.42 -2.56
CA GLN A 12 -7.22 1.20 -3.66
C GLN A 12 -8.32 2.01 -4.36
N ALA A 13 -7.94 3.21 -4.82
CA ALA A 13 -8.82 4.06 -5.60
C ALA A 13 -9.28 3.36 -6.89
N LEU A 14 -8.38 2.77 -7.69
CA LEU A 14 -8.67 2.19 -9.02
C LEU A 14 -9.80 1.13 -8.99
N GLY A 15 -9.94 0.38 -7.90
CA GLY A 15 -10.99 -0.63 -7.74
C GLY A 15 -12.24 -0.13 -7.03
N ASN A 16 -12.37 1.19 -6.79
CA ASN A 16 -13.40 1.80 -5.94
C ASN A 16 -13.49 1.15 -4.53
N SER A 17 -12.34 0.76 -3.98
CA SER A 17 -12.25 0.10 -2.66
C SER A 17 -11.59 1.07 -1.68
N PHE A 18 -12.39 1.89 -1.00
CA PHE A 18 -11.92 2.91 -0.07
C PHE A 18 -11.90 2.46 1.40
N GLY A 19 -12.55 1.34 1.72
CA GLY A 19 -12.53 0.76 3.07
C GLY A 19 -13.26 1.62 4.12
N SER A 20 -12.90 1.42 5.38
CA SER A 20 -13.48 2.09 6.56
C SER A 20 -12.62 1.79 7.80
N LEU A 21 -12.57 2.72 8.75
CA LEU A 21 -11.85 2.54 10.03
C LEU A 21 -12.70 1.87 11.12
N ASP A 22 -14.03 1.82 10.96
CA ASP A 22 -14.96 1.32 11.99
C ASP A 22 -15.40 -0.13 11.76
N ARG A 23 -15.16 -0.65 10.55
CA ARG A 23 -15.50 -2.02 10.16
C ARG A 23 -14.33 -2.64 9.40
N PRO A 24 -14.24 -3.99 9.36
CA PRO A 24 -13.22 -4.67 8.57
C PRO A 24 -13.17 -4.11 7.13
N PRO A 25 -11.96 -3.83 6.59
CA PRO A 25 -10.66 -4.24 7.10
C PRO A 25 -9.98 -3.24 8.06
N TYR A 26 -10.69 -2.23 8.57
CA TYR A 26 -10.13 -1.18 9.44
C TYR A 26 -8.99 -0.37 8.77
N ILE A 27 -9.05 -0.30 7.45
CA ILE A 27 -8.15 0.45 6.59
C ILE A 27 -9.02 1.36 5.74
N GLN A 28 -8.68 2.65 5.66
CA GLN A 28 -9.41 3.63 4.87
C GLN A 28 -8.47 4.42 3.97
N LEU A 29 -8.85 4.57 2.71
CA LEU A 29 -8.26 5.52 1.77
C LEU A 29 -9.19 6.75 1.68
N GLU A 30 -8.66 7.94 1.94
CA GLU A 30 -9.49 9.16 2.02
C GLU A 30 -10.04 9.62 0.67
N GLY A 31 -9.32 9.34 -0.41
CA GLY A 31 -9.67 9.85 -1.72
C GLY A 31 -8.78 9.31 -2.81
N ASP A 32 -9.08 9.78 -4.01
CA ASP A 32 -8.37 9.47 -5.25
C ASP A 32 -7.78 10.79 -5.77
N ASP A 33 -6.49 11.03 -5.54
CA ASP A 33 -5.78 12.19 -6.09
C ASP A 33 -4.79 11.75 -7.18
N ARG A 34 -5.36 11.39 -8.32
CA ARG A 34 -4.62 11.09 -9.55
C ARG A 34 -3.96 12.30 -10.19
N SER A 35 -4.34 13.52 -9.79
CA SER A 35 -3.85 14.75 -10.42
C SER A 35 -2.54 15.24 -9.81
N GLY A 36 -2.23 14.80 -8.59
CA GLY A 36 -1.17 15.39 -7.78
C GLY A 36 -1.44 16.85 -7.41
N ALA A 37 -2.68 17.31 -7.57
CA ALA A 37 -3.07 18.69 -7.26
C ALA A 37 -3.30 18.89 -5.76
N ASN A 38 -3.53 17.81 -5.00
CA ASN A 38 -3.52 17.88 -3.55
C ASN A 38 -2.06 17.91 -3.08
N VAL A 39 -1.68 19.01 -2.45
CA VAL A 39 -0.35 19.17 -1.82
C VAL A 39 -0.07 18.11 -0.75
N HIS A 40 -1.09 17.44 -0.22
CA HIS A 40 -0.95 16.33 0.72
C HIS A 40 -1.01 14.94 0.06
N GLY A 41 -1.23 14.87 -1.26
CA GLY A 41 -1.36 13.61 -1.99
C GLY A 41 -2.56 12.75 -1.59
N GLU A 42 -2.40 11.43 -1.65
CA GLU A 42 -3.38 10.43 -1.20
C GLU A 42 -3.04 9.92 0.20
N ASN A 43 -4.00 10.01 1.14
CA ASN A 43 -3.81 9.53 2.51
C ASN A 43 -4.52 8.20 2.75
N MET A 44 -3.81 7.27 3.40
CA MET A 44 -4.35 6.00 3.87
C MET A 44 -4.16 5.87 5.38
N HIS A 45 -5.24 5.53 6.07
CA HIS A 45 -5.27 5.31 7.52
C HIS A 45 -5.47 3.83 7.81
N VAL A 46 -4.78 3.33 8.85
CA VAL A 46 -4.93 1.97 9.36
C VAL A 46 -5.23 2.06 10.85
N ASN A 47 -6.41 1.60 11.26
CA ASN A 47 -6.77 1.54 12.68
C ASN A 47 -6.17 0.28 13.31
N LEU A 48 -5.05 0.46 14.03
CA LEU A 48 -4.30 -0.59 14.70
C LEU A 48 -4.64 -0.74 16.18
N ALA A 49 -5.79 -0.21 16.63
CA ALA A 49 -6.25 -0.36 18.01
C ALA A 49 -6.49 -1.82 18.41
N ARG A 50 -6.72 -2.69 17.43
CA ARG A 50 -6.87 -4.15 17.59
C ARG A 50 -5.91 -4.89 16.67
N PRO A 51 -4.61 -4.97 17.03
CA PRO A 51 -3.60 -5.62 16.19
C PRO A 51 -3.91 -7.10 15.93
N GLU A 52 -4.62 -7.77 16.84
CA GLU A 52 -5.08 -9.16 16.71
C GLU A 52 -6.03 -9.42 15.54
N GLN A 53 -6.62 -8.37 14.95
CA GLN A 53 -7.47 -8.53 13.77
C GLN A 53 -6.67 -8.68 12.47
N PHE A 54 -5.39 -8.32 12.50
CA PHE A 54 -4.53 -8.34 11.33
C PHE A 54 -3.55 -9.51 11.38
N ARG A 55 -3.22 -10.05 10.20
CA ARG A 55 -2.03 -10.88 10.03
C ARG A 55 -0.90 -10.04 9.45
N ARG A 56 -1.18 -9.36 8.33
CA ARG A 56 -0.21 -8.51 7.62
C ARG A 56 -0.86 -7.52 6.66
N ILE A 57 -0.19 -6.38 6.44
CA ILE A 57 -0.59 -5.32 5.52
C ILE A 57 0.65 -4.94 4.70
N LEU A 58 0.56 -5.08 3.37
CA LEU A 58 1.56 -4.55 2.45
C LEU A 58 1.08 -3.21 1.91
N VAL A 59 1.88 -2.17 2.13
CA VAL A 59 1.68 -0.84 1.55
C VAL A 59 2.50 -0.76 0.26
N PHE A 60 1.87 -0.35 -0.83
CA PHE A 60 2.53 -0.18 -2.12
C PHE A 60 2.01 1.05 -2.85
N ALA A 61 2.87 1.62 -3.69
CA ALA A 61 2.51 2.66 -4.65
C ALA A 61 2.57 2.10 -6.07
N MET A 62 1.81 2.68 -7.00
CA MET A 62 1.79 2.26 -8.40
C MET A 62 1.73 3.45 -9.36
N ILE A 63 2.57 3.42 -10.40
CA ILE A 63 2.46 4.34 -11.53
C ILE A 63 1.36 3.83 -12.46
N TYR A 64 0.18 4.43 -12.39
CA TYR A 64 -0.95 4.05 -13.25
C TYR A 64 -0.67 4.42 -14.72
N GLN A 65 -0.34 5.68 -15.00
CA GLN A 65 -0.03 6.20 -16.34
C GLN A 65 0.83 7.47 -16.26
N GLY A 66 1.31 7.96 -17.40
CA GLY A 66 1.96 9.27 -17.53
C GLY A 66 3.47 9.26 -17.26
N ALA A 67 3.90 8.76 -16.10
CA ALA A 67 5.32 8.74 -15.77
C ALA A 67 6.04 7.51 -16.35
N PRO A 68 7.29 7.66 -16.84
CA PRO A 68 8.07 6.56 -17.39
C PRO A 68 8.67 5.65 -16.31
N ASN A 69 9.04 6.19 -15.15
CA ASN A 69 9.66 5.49 -14.03
C ASN A 69 9.50 6.31 -12.73
N TRP A 70 9.93 5.76 -11.60
CA TRP A 70 9.81 6.41 -10.29
C TRP A 70 10.69 7.65 -10.14
N ALA A 71 11.88 7.65 -10.74
CA ALA A 71 12.75 8.84 -10.77
C ALA A 71 12.06 10.05 -11.41
N ALA A 72 11.19 9.82 -12.40
CA ALA A 72 10.40 10.87 -13.04
C ALA A 72 9.11 11.23 -12.28
N VAL A 73 8.60 10.34 -11.42
CA VAL A 73 7.49 10.64 -10.51
C VAL A 73 7.95 11.55 -9.37
N ASP A 74 9.19 11.36 -8.89
CA ASP A 74 9.75 12.03 -7.72
C ASP A 74 8.81 11.90 -6.48
N GLY A 75 8.28 10.69 -6.31
CA GLY A 75 7.28 10.41 -5.29
C GLY A 75 7.89 10.20 -3.91
N VAL A 76 7.20 10.64 -2.87
CA VAL A 76 7.56 10.38 -1.48
C VAL A 76 6.38 9.74 -0.76
N VAL A 77 6.65 8.64 -0.05
CA VAL A 77 5.68 8.03 0.86
C VAL A 77 6.17 8.17 2.28
N THR A 78 5.34 8.74 3.14
CA THR A 78 5.64 8.92 4.56
C THR A 78 4.70 8.08 5.40
N LEU A 79 5.26 7.22 6.24
CA LEU A 79 4.51 6.45 7.24
C LEU A 79 4.59 7.16 8.59
N PHE A 80 3.43 7.35 9.22
CA PHE A 80 3.27 7.92 10.55
C PHE A 80 2.84 6.82 11.53
N PRO A 81 3.79 6.09 12.14
CA PRO A 81 3.45 5.05 13.09
C PRO A 81 2.89 5.65 14.39
N THR A 82 2.11 4.87 15.14
CA THR A 82 1.57 5.27 16.45
C THR A 82 2.65 5.39 17.54
N SER A 83 3.84 4.83 17.27
CA SER A 83 5.02 4.95 18.12
C SER A 83 6.30 4.90 17.28
N GLY A 84 7.35 5.58 17.74
CA GLY A 84 8.62 5.67 17.02
C GLY A 84 8.65 6.78 15.95
N PRO A 85 9.77 6.89 15.21
CA PRO A 85 9.95 7.92 14.20
C PRO A 85 9.12 7.65 12.93
N GLN A 86 8.83 8.71 12.18
CA GLN A 86 8.28 8.59 10.84
C GLN A 86 9.25 7.87 9.91
N ILE A 87 8.70 7.16 8.93
CA ILE A 87 9.49 6.50 7.88
C ILE A 87 9.20 7.21 6.57
N GLU A 88 10.17 7.98 6.08
CA GLU A 88 10.12 8.55 4.73
C GLU A 88 10.75 7.58 3.72
N VAL A 89 10.03 7.31 2.64
CA VAL A 89 10.49 6.49 1.52
C VAL A 89 10.37 7.29 0.25
N ARG A 90 11.53 7.69 -0.29
CA ARG A 90 11.62 8.28 -1.63
C ARG A 90 11.55 7.19 -2.68
N LEU A 91 10.77 7.44 -3.71
CA LEU A 91 10.55 6.55 -4.85
C LEU A 91 11.31 7.13 -6.04
N ASP A 92 12.50 6.60 -6.32
CA ASP A 92 13.51 7.22 -7.18
C ASP A 92 14.12 6.24 -8.22
N SER A 93 13.55 5.05 -8.37
CA SER A 93 14.06 4.08 -9.36
C SER A 93 13.93 4.58 -10.80
N ALA A 94 15.03 4.52 -11.53
CA ALA A 94 15.09 4.81 -12.97
C ALA A 94 14.66 3.62 -13.85
N GLU A 95 14.23 2.49 -13.27
CA GLU A 95 13.78 1.31 -14.02
C GLU A 95 12.40 1.54 -14.65
N ASN A 96 12.35 1.63 -15.98
CA ASN A 96 11.13 1.97 -16.73
C ASN A 96 9.99 0.93 -16.62
N ASN A 97 10.31 -0.33 -16.33
CA ASN A 97 9.32 -1.40 -16.31
C ASN A 97 8.77 -1.69 -14.90
N ALA A 98 9.41 -1.15 -13.86
CA ALA A 98 9.02 -1.37 -12.48
C ALA A 98 7.92 -0.39 -12.06
N ARG A 99 6.68 -0.71 -12.41
CA ARG A 99 5.51 0.19 -12.22
C ARG A 99 4.95 0.19 -10.81
N ILE A 100 5.39 -0.74 -9.95
CA ILE A 100 4.95 -0.87 -8.57
C ILE A 100 6.15 -0.75 -7.64
N CYS A 101 5.97 -0.06 -6.52
CA CYS A 101 6.93 -0.07 -5.42
C CYS A 101 6.25 -0.58 -4.16
N ALA A 102 6.74 -1.68 -3.61
CA ALA A 102 6.40 -2.12 -2.26
C ALA A 102 7.14 -1.23 -1.25
N VAL A 103 6.38 -0.49 -0.44
CA VAL A 103 6.92 0.55 0.45
C VAL A 103 7.24 -0.03 1.81
N ALA A 104 6.27 -0.69 2.44
CA ALA A 104 6.41 -1.25 3.77
C ALA A 104 5.50 -2.47 3.97
N LEU A 105 5.99 -3.41 4.77
CA LEU A 105 5.23 -4.54 5.27
C LEU A 105 4.97 -4.33 6.76
N ILE A 106 3.70 -4.33 7.14
CA ILE A 106 3.26 -4.27 8.54
C ILE A 106 2.79 -5.67 8.91
N GLU A 107 3.31 -6.24 9.97
CA GLU A 107 2.92 -7.57 10.46
C GLU A 107 2.45 -7.47 11.90
N SER A 108 1.48 -8.31 12.26
CA SER A 108 0.97 -8.40 13.62
C SER A 108 1.27 -9.77 14.20
N ASP A 109 1.76 -9.80 15.44
CA ASP A 109 1.89 -11.02 16.24
C ASP A 109 0.65 -11.30 17.12
N GLY A 110 -0.39 -10.48 16.96
CA GLY A 110 -1.61 -10.52 17.74
C GLY A 110 -1.62 -9.63 18.97
N ARG A 111 -0.49 -9.04 19.36
CA ARG A 111 -0.39 -8.10 20.50
C ARG A 111 0.15 -6.76 20.08
N THR A 112 1.08 -6.76 19.13
CA THR A 112 1.77 -5.60 18.62
C THR A 112 1.90 -5.70 17.10
N VAL A 113 2.35 -4.60 16.49
CA VAL A 113 2.69 -4.56 15.08
C VAL A 113 4.17 -4.23 14.91
N SER A 114 4.80 -4.84 13.92
CA SER A 114 6.10 -4.43 13.41
C SER A 114 5.93 -3.78 12.05
N VAL A 115 6.79 -2.80 11.73
CA VAL A 115 6.81 -2.13 10.42
C VAL A 115 8.19 -2.36 9.81
N GLN A 116 8.22 -3.06 8.68
CA GLN A 116 9.42 -3.29 7.90
C GLN A 116 9.39 -2.43 6.63
N ARG A 117 10.42 -1.60 6.44
CA ARG A 117 10.62 -0.85 5.20
C ARG A 117 11.10 -1.82 4.10
N GLU A 118 10.43 -1.83 2.95
CA GLU A 118 10.70 -2.76 1.85
C GLU A 118 11.47 -2.11 0.69
N VAL A 119 10.97 -0.98 0.16
CA VAL A 119 11.50 -0.28 -1.03
C VAL A 119 11.85 -1.23 -2.18
N LYS A 120 10.93 -2.14 -2.51
CA LYS A 120 11.11 -3.11 -3.59
C LYS A 120 10.34 -2.68 -4.82
N TYR A 121 11.07 -2.41 -5.89
CA TYR A 121 10.51 -2.10 -7.19
C TYR A 121 10.15 -3.39 -7.93
N VAL A 122 8.93 -3.47 -8.43
CA VAL A 122 8.36 -4.68 -9.03
C VAL A 122 7.96 -4.37 -10.47
N THR A 123 8.55 -5.13 -11.40
CA THR A 123 8.14 -5.14 -12.81
C THR A 123 6.86 -5.94 -12.98
N GLY A 124 5.87 -5.34 -13.63
CA GLY A 124 4.55 -5.94 -13.86
C GLY A 124 3.42 -5.21 -13.12
N SER A 125 2.47 -5.98 -12.59
CA SER A 125 1.21 -5.54 -12.01
C SER A 125 1.06 -6.01 -10.55
N GLN A 126 -0.09 -5.74 -9.92
CA GLN A 126 -0.35 -6.24 -8.56
C GLN A 126 -0.28 -7.77 -8.47
N VAL A 127 -0.42 -8.49 -9.59
CA VAL A 127 -0.21 -9.96 -9.64
C VAL A 127 1.23 -10.33 -9.32
N GLU A 128 2.21 -9.59 -9.87
CA GLU A 128 3.63 -9.83 -9.62
C GLU A 128 4.00 -9.46 -8.17
N LEU A 129 3.42 -8.38 -7.66
CA LEU A 129 3.54 -8.00 -6.24
C LEU A 129 2.98 -9.09 -5.33
N ASP A 130 1.78 -9.60 -5.63
CA ASP A 130 1.14 -10.66 -4.86
C ASP A 130 1.96 -11.96 -4.87
N LYS A 131 2.49 -12.36 -6.02
CA LYS A 131 3.40 -13.52 -6.13
C LYS A 131 4.65 -13.33 -5.26
N LEU A 132 5.25 -12.14 -5.27
CA LEU A 132 6.47 -11.83 -4.51
C LEU A 132 6.26 -12.01 -3.00
N TYR A 133 5.09 -11.64 -2.49
CA TYR A 133 4.79 -11.70 -1.05
C TYR A 133 3.87 -12.86 -0.64
N GLY A 134 3.38 -13.65 -1.59
CA GLY A 134 2.59 -14.85 -1.36
C GLY A 134 1.25 -14.57 -0.68
N TRP A 135 0.47 -13.60 -1.17
CA TRP A 135 -0.90 -13.36 -0.68
C TRP A 135 -1.89 -14.36 -1.30
N GLY A 136 -1.66 -14.79 -2.54
CA GLY A 136 -2.46 -15.79 -3.25
C GLY A 136 -3.84 -15.25 -3.64
N MET A 137 -3.94 -13.96 -3.94
CA MET A 137 -5.19 -13.33 -4.34
C MET A 137 -5.46 -13.49 -5.84
N GLN A 138 -6.74 -13.53 -6.20
CA GLN A 138 -7.14 -13.46 -7.60
C GLN A 138 -7.35 -12.01 -8.02
N TRP A 139 -6.45 -11.50 -8.84
CA TRP A 139 -6.53 -10.14 -9.35
C TRP A 139 -7.32 -10.10 -10.66
N LYS A 140 -8.08 -9.04 -10.84
CA LYS A 140 -8.68 -8.66 -12.12
C LYS A 140 -8.17 -7.27 -12.49
N ALA A 141 -8.03 -7.02 -13.78
CA ALA A 141 -7.67 -5.69 -14.26
C ALA A 141 -8.71 -4.68 -13.74
N GLY A 142 -8.27 -3.75 -12.91
CA GLY A 142 -9.08 -2.61 -12.49
C GLY A 142 -9.22 -1.65 -13.65
N ARG A 143 -10.45 -1.22 -13.93
CA ARG A 143 -10.73 -0.16 -14.91
C ARG A 143 -11.61 0.87 -14.22
N LYS A 144 -11.25 2.14 -14.39
CA LYS A 144 -12.12 3.29 -14.13
C LYS A 144 -12.51 3.91 -15.46
#